data_AF-A0A497PHR6-F1
#
_entry.id   AF-A0A497PHR6-F1
#
_cell.length_a   1.000
_cell.length_b   1.000
_cell.length_c   1.000
_cell.angle_alpha   90.00
_cell.angle_beta   90.00
_cell.angle_gamma   90.00
#
_symmetry.space_group_name_H-M   'P 1'
#
loop_
_entity.id
_entity.type
_entity.pdbx_description
1 polymer ?
#
loop_
_entity_poly.entity_id
_entity_poly.type
_entity_poly.pdbx_seq_one_letter_code
_entity_poly.pdbx_strand_id
1 'polypeptide(L)' 'MRDNLVQMQDSIGTTTYAYDNANRLTSTTDPHGFAVSYAYDEAGNMTQIIYPGNKTVS' A
#
# COMPACT_ATOMS: atom_id res chain seq x y z
N MET A 1 2.61 12.88 -17.09
CA MET A 1 2.27 12.53 -15.70
C MET A 1 2.07 11.03 -15.69
N ARG A 2 2.67 10.29 -14.74
CA ARG A 2 2.37 8.86 -14.57
C ARG A 2 1.32 8.82 -13.47
N ASP A 3 0.07 8.60 -13.83
CA ASP A 3 -1.01 8.48 -12.86
C ASP A 3 -0.86 7.10 -12.20
N ASN A 4 -0.67 7.10 -10.87
CA ASN A 4 -0.64 5.86 -10.12
C ASN A 4 -2.06 5.28 -10.01
N LEU A 5 -2.15 3.96 -10.09
CA LEU A 5 -3.42 3.26 -9.95
C LEU A 5 -3.91 3.36 -8.51
N VAL A 6 -4.91 4.20 -8.23
CA VAL A 6 -5.46 4.36 -6.87
C VAL A 6 -6.51 3.31 -6.51
N GLN A 7 -7.08 2.65 -7.52
CA GLN A 7 -8.14 1.67 -7.36
C GLN A 7 -8.08 0.63 -8.48
N MET A 8 -8.27 -0.64 -8.13
CA MET A 8 -8.53 -1.73 -9.07
C MET A 8 -9.83 -2.41 -8.68
N GLN A 9 -10.72 -2.62 -9.65
CA GLN A 9 -11.96 -3.38 -9.45
C GLN A 9 -11.86 -4.71 -10.22
N ASP A 10 -12.10 -5.81 -9.54
CA ASP A 10 -12.21 -7.14 -10.13
C ASP A 10 -13.51 -7.84 -9.68
N SER A 11 -13.65 -9.13 -9.98
CA SER A 11 -14.82 -9.93 -9.59
C SER A 11 -14.94 -10.18 -8.08
N ILE A 12 -13.86 -9.98 -7.32
CA ILE A 12 -13.78 -10.19 -5.87
C ILE A 12 -14.05 -8.88 -5.14
N GLY A 13 -13.74 -7.73 -5.75
CA GLY A 13 -14.19 -6.41 -5.32
C GLY A 13 -13.20 -5.30 -5.65
N THR A 14 -13.22 -4.23 -4.85
CA THR A 14 -12.28 -3.12 -5.00
C THR A 14 -11.03 -3.34 -4.15
N THR A 15 -9.86 -3.29 -4.79
CA THR A 15 -8.57 -3.07 -4.13
C THR A 15 -8.19 -1.60 -4.24
N THR A 16 -7.80 -0.95 -3.15
CA THR A 16 -7.32 0.44 -3.16
C THR A 16 -5.84 0.52 -2.85
N TYR A 17 -5.18 1.52 -3.46
CA TYR A 17 -3.76 1.78 -3.26
C TYR A 17 -3.54 3.23 -2.84
N ALA A 18 -2.68 3.43 -1.85
CA ALA A 18 -2.23 4.74 -1.41
C ALA A 18 -0.76 4.94 -1.77
N TYR A 19 -0.41 6.18 -2.11
CA TYR A 19 0.96 6.54 -2.49
C TYR A 19 1.39 7.79 -1.72
N ASP A 20 2.69 7.93 -1.49
CA ASP A 20 3.26 9.17 -0.98
C ASP A 20 3.57 10.17 -2.10
N ASN A 21 4.06 11.36 -1.73
CA ASN A 21 4.44 12.43 -2.65
C ASN A 21 5.59 12.04 -3.60
N ALA A 22 6.34 10.98 -3.29
CA ALA A 22 7.38 10.42 -4.13
C ALA A 22 6.86 9.30 -5.05
N ASN A 23 5.53 9.11 -5.13
CA ASN A 23 4.87 8.05 -5.91
C ASN A 23 5.23 6.63 -5.46
N ARG A 24 5.59 6.44 -4.18
CA ARG A 24 5.85 5.12 -3.59
C ARG A 24 4.59 4.58 -2.93
N LEU A 25 4.31 3.29 -3.08
CA LEU A 25 3.12 2.63 -2.53
C LEU A 25 3.20 2.56 -1.00
N THR A 26 2.30 3.22 -0.28
CA THR A 26 2.28 3.24 1.19
C THR A 26 1.23 2.33 1.79
N SER A 27 0.19 1.97 1.04
CA SER A 27 -0.84 1.03 1.51
C SER A 27 -1.54 0.33 0.35
N THR A 28 -1.86 -0.94 0.56
CA THR A 28 -2.81 -1.69 -0.26
C THR A 28 -3.92 -2.18 0.65
N THR A 29 -5.18 -1.98 0.26
CA THR A 29 -6.34 -2.53 0.98
C THR A 29 -7.15 -3.39 0.04
N ASP A 30 -7.34 -4.65 0.41
CA ASP A 30 -8.10 -5.61 -0.39
C ASP A 30 -9.63 -5.42 -0.21
N PRO A 31 -10.45 -6.10 -1.04
CA PRO A 31 -11.91 -6.01 -0.93
C PRO A 31 -12.51 -6.49 0.39
N HIS A 32 -11.76 -7.29 1.16
CA HIS A 32 -12.19 -7.80 2.46
C HIS A 32 -11.79 -6.87 3.62
N GLY A 33 -11.14 -5.74 3.32
CA GLY A 33 -10.70 -4.75 4.30
C GLY A 33 -9.34 -5.07 4.93
N PHE A 34 -8.61 -6.07 4.42
CA PHE A 34 -7.25 -6.34 4.86
C PHE A 34 -6.28 -5.34 4.25
N ALA A 35 -5.62 -4.56 5.11
CA ALA A 35 -4.63 -3.56 4.71
C ALA A 35 -3.20 -4.04 4.98
N VAL A 36 -2.33 -3.84 3.99
CA VAL A 36 -0.87 -3.96 4.12
C VAL A 36 -0.27 -2.58 3.92
N SER A 37 0.54 -2.10 4.87
CA SER A 37 1.19 -0.79 4.81
C SER A 37 2.70 -0.91 4.69
N TYR A 38 3.31 0.08 4.05
CA TYR A 38 4.74 0.13 3.78
C TYR A 38 5.30 1.45 4.28
N ALA A 39 6.42 1.40 5.00
CA ALA A 39 7.18 2.57 5.41
C ALA A 39 8.50 2.65 4.65
N TYR A 40 8.93 3.88 4.35
CA TYR A 40 10.17 4.15 3.66
C TYR A 40 10.98 5.20 4.41
N ASP A 41 12.30 5.11 4.32
CA ASP A 41 13.20 6.17 4.75
C ASP A 41 13.24 7.33 3.73
N GLU A 42 13.97 8.39 4.09
CA GLU A 42 14.20 9.56 3.23
C GLU A 42 15.00 9.22 1.96
N ALA A 43 15.82 8.17 2.00
CA ALA A 43 16.64 7.72 0.88
C ALA A 43 15.86 6.87 -0.14
N GLY A 44 14.64 6.43 0.17
CA GLY A 44 13.83 5.60 -0.72
C GLY A 44 13.71 4.13 -0.29
N ASN A 45 14.41 3.70 0.75
CA ASN A 45 14.47 2.30 1.15
C ASN A 45 13.24 1.95 1.99
N MET A 46 12.63 0.80 1.71
CA MET A 46 11.55 0.28 2.52
C MET A 46 12.09 -0.21 3.86
N THR A 47 11.57 0.33 4.96
CA THR A 47 12.03 0.03 6.32
C THR A 47 11.05 -0.83 7.11
N GLN A 48 9.79 -0.93 6.64
CA GLN A 48 8.75 -1.66 7.36
C GLN A 48 7.64 -2.13 6.44
N ILE A 49 7.12 -3.33 6.70
CA ILE A 49 5.86 -3.86 6.19
C ILE A 49 4.96 -4.16 7.39
N ILE A 50 3.74 -3.62 7.37
CA ILE A 50 2.73 -3.84 8.41
C ILE A 50 1.59 -4.62 7.77
N TYR A 51 1.39 -5.85 8.22
CA TYR A 51 0.29 -6.72 7.81
C TYR A 51 -0.94 -6.51 8.71
N PRO A 52 -2.13 -6.98 8.27
CA PRO A 52 -3.32 -6.98 9.11
C PRO A 52 -3.06 -7.62 10.48
N GLY A 53 -3.67 -7.06 11.52
CA GLY A 53 -3.39 -7.49 12.90
C GLY A 53 -2.06 -6.95 13.46
N ASN A 54 -1.53 -5.87 12.88
CA ASN A 54 -0.31 -5.16 13.31
C ASN A 54 0.97 -6.00 13.30
N LYS A 55 0.98 -7.12 12.57
CA LYS A 55 2.18 -7.93 12.39
C LYS A 55 3.16 -7.13 11.53
N THR A 56 4.31 -6.81 12.11
CA THR A 56 5.33 -5.96 11.51
C THR A 56 6.55 -6.78 11.09
N VAL A 57 7.11 -6.47 9.92
CA VAL A 57 8.40 -6.95 9.43
C VAL A 57 9.24 -5.73 9.07
N SER A 58 10.50 -5.68 9.52
CA SER A 58 11.45 -4.57 9.29
C SER A 58 12.79 -5.12 8.82
#